data_AF-A0A821YDA4-F1
#
_entry.id   AF-A0A821YDA4-F1
#
_cell.length_a   1.000
_cell.length_b   1.000
_cell.length_c   1.000
_cell.angle_alpha   90.00
_cell.angle_beta   90.00
_cell.angle_gamma   90.00
#
_symmetry.space_group_name_H-M   'P 1'
#
loop_
_entity.id
_entity.type
_entity.pdbx_description
1 polymer ?
#
loop_
_entity_poly.entity_id
_entity_poly.type
_entity_poly.pdbx_seq_one_letter_code
_entity_poly.pdbx_strand_id
1 'polypeptide(L)'
;MFYNISLNSLGIERVKEFKYRGHMLSENLKDNIDIERERRAVAARGNMLARRFAHCSKQVKITLFKAFCQNFYTSSLWVNCTVRSLTAMRVQYNNAFRMLLGLPRFCSASEMFAQARTNDFWAIIRIKTRSLLSWVRGCRNSILKTVADNLSLPIMKHFVRTLVGSDRRVYA
;
A
#
# COMPACT_ATOMS: atom_id res chain seq x y z
N MET A 1 25.09 -22.20 -0.04
CA MET A 1 26.47 -21.70 -0.07
C MET A 1 26.41 -20.21 -0.41
N PHE A 2 26.69 -19.32 0.54
CA PHE A 2 26.66 -17.88 0.29
C PHE A 2 28.08 -17.43 -0.05
N TYR A 3 28.30 -16.91 -1.26
CA TYR A 3 29.59 -16.31 -1.65
C TYR A 3 29.89 -15.08 -0.78
N ASN A 4 31.11 -14.97 -0.26
CA ASN A 4 31.56 -13.76 0.45
C ASN A 4 31.73 -12.63 -0.58
N ILE A 5 30.91 -11.58 -0.45
CA ILE A 5 31.03 -10.37 -1.27
C ILE A 5 31.80 -9.34 -0.45
N SER A 6 32.84 -8.75 -1.05
CA SER A 6 33.57 -7.62 -0.48
C SER A 6 33.43 -6.40 -1.37
N LEU A 7 33.34 -5.21 -0.75
CA LEU A 7 33.46 -3.92 -1.42
C LEU A 7 34.71 -3.24 -0.89
N ASN A 8 35.66 -2.87 -1.75
CA ASN A 8 36.95 -2.30 -1.32
C ASN A 8 37.63 -3.12 -0.21
N SER A 9 37.62 -4.46 -0.36
CA SER A 9 38.19 -5.40 0.62
C SER A 9 37.46 -5.48 1.98
N LEU A 10 36.37 -4.74 2.16
CA LEU A 10 35.49 -4.84 3.34
C LEU A 10 34.38 -5.85 3.06
N GLY A 11 34.25 -6.87 3.93
CA GLY A 11 33.17 -7.85 3.84
C GLY A 11 31.81 -7.18 4.01
N ILE A 12 30.90 -7.41 3.07
CA ILE A 12 29.54 -6.87 3.14
C ILE A 12 28.65 -7.87 3.89
N GLU A 13 27.98 -7.40 4.94
CA GLU A 13 26.97 -8.19 5.63
C GLU A 13 25.77 -8.47 4.69
N ARG A 14 25.44 -9.74 4.50
CA ARG A 14 24.23 -10.16 3.79
C ARG A 14 23.08 -10.30 4.78
N VAL A 15 22.05 -9.50 4.57
CA VAL A 15 20.78 -9.58 5.31
C VAL A 15 19.67 -10.10 4.40
N LYS A 16 18.76 -10.89 4.96
CA LYS A 16 17.59 -11.41 4.23
C LYS A 16 16.51 -10.36 4.03
N GLU A 17 16.42 -9.43 4.97
CA GLU A 17 15.42 -8.38 5.00
C GLU A 17 16.10 -7.06 5.37
N PHE A 18 15.74 -5.98 4.68
CA PHE A 18 16.32 -4.67 4.92
C PHE A 18 15.28 -3.57 4.77
N LYS A 19 15.24 -2.66 5.73
CA LYS A 19 14.35 -1.49 5.68
C LYS A 19 15.04 -0.34 4.96
N TYR A 20 14.63 -0.06 3.72
CA TYR A 20 15.14 1.06 2.94
C TYR A 20 14.12 2.21 2.90
N ARG A 21 14.48 3.35 3.50
CA ARG A 21 13.63 4.58 3.54
C ARG A 21 12.16 4.31 3.93
N GLY A 22 11.94 3.34 4.81
CA GLY A 22 10.61 2.97 5.30
C GLY A 22 9.97 1.77 4.60
N HIS A 23 10.45 1.36 3.42
CA HIS A 23 9.97 0.19 2.69
C HIS A 23 10.78 -1.06 3.05
N MET A 24 10.13 -2.20 3.20
CA MET A 24 10.80 -3.47 3.51
C MET A 24 11.18 -4.22 2.24
N LEU A 25 12.48 -4.44 2.06
CA LEU A 25 13.05 -5.28 1.00
C LEU A 25 13.30 -6.68 1.55
N SER A 26 13.06 -7.68 0.71
CA SER A 26 13.26 -9.10 1.04
C SER A 26 14.12 -9.78 -0.02
N GLU A 27 14.91 -10.78 0.38
CA GLU A 27 15.79 -11.54 -0.52
C GLU A 27 15.02 -12.25 -1.64
N ASN A 28 13.77 -12.62 -1.40
CA ASN A 28 12.90 -13.29 -2.36
C ASN A 28 12.10 -12.31 -3.23
N LEU A 29 12.35 -11.01 -3.10
CA LEU A 29 11.70 -9.92 -3.84
C LEU A 29 10.17 -9.93 -3.69
N LYS A 30 9.65 -10.41 -2.56
CA LYS A 30 8.21 -10.37 -2.24
C LYS A 30 7.89 -9.18 -1.33
N ASP A 31 6.76 -8.55 -1.59
CA ASP A 31 6.32 -7.35 -0.86
C ASP A 31 5.48 -7.69 0.38
N ASN A 32 5.26 -8.98 0.68
CA ASN A 32 4.40 -9.42 1.77
C ASN A 32 4.80 -8.82 3.13
N ILE A 33 6.11 -8.67 3.38
CA ILE A 33 6.64 -8.12 4.63
C ILE A 33 6.33 -6.62 4.72
N ASP A 34 6.44 -5.87 3.62
CA ASP A 34 6.11 -4.44 3.60
C ASP A 34 4.60 -4.22 3.75
N ILE A 35 3.78 -5.05 3.11
CA ILE A 35 2.32 -5.03 3.27
C ILE A 35 1.94 -5.29 4.73
N GLU A 36 2.56 -6.28 5.37
CA GLU A 36 2.30 -6.59 6.78
C GLU A 36 2.74 -5.45 7.70
N ARG A 37 3.88 -4.82 7.43
CA ARG A 37 4.32 -3.60 8.11
C ARG A 37 3.27 -2.50 8.02
N GLU A 38 2.81 -2.17 6.80
CA GLU A 38 1.83 -1.10 6.59
C GLU A 38 0.46 -1.46 7.21
N ARG A 39 0.08 -2.74 7.19
CA ARG A 39 -1.13 -3.25 7.86
C ARG A 39 -1.11 -2.98 9.36
N ARG A 40 0.00 -3.31 10.02
CA ARG A 40 0.19 -3.01 11.46
C ARG A 40 0.17 -1.50 11.71
N ALA A 41 0.79 -0.71 10.84
CA ALA A 41 0.76 0.75 10.95
C ALA A 41 -0.65 1.33 10.80
N VAL A 42 -1.47 0.81 9.87
CA VAL A 42 -2.88 1.20 9.73
C VAL A 42 -3.69 0.78 10.96
N ALA A 43 -3.46 -0.42 11.50
CA ALA A 43 -4.12 -0.86 12.73
C ALA A 43 -3.80 0.08 13.91
N ALA A 44 -2.53 0.42 14.11
CA ALA A 44 -2.09 1.33 15.18
C ALA A 44 -2.73 2.72 15.04
N ARG A 45 -2.68 3.30 13.83
CA ARG A 45 -3.30 4.61 13.54
C ARG A 45 -4.81 4.58 13.71
N GLY A 46 -5.48 3.55 13.20
CA GLY A 46 -6.92 3.36 13.33
C GLY A 46 -7.38 3.24 14.79
N ASN A 47 -6.68 2.44 15.59
CA ASN A 47 -6.96 2.29 17.03
C ASN A 47 -6.70 3.58 17.80
N MET A 48 -5.66 4.33 17.44
CA MET A 48 -5.39 5.65 18.01
C MET A 48 -6.54 6.61 17.71
N LEU A 49 -6.97 6.69 16.45
CA LEU A 49 -8.05 7.59 16.03
C LEU A 49 -9.38 7.24 16.71
N ALA A 50 -9.75 5.96 16.72
CA ALA A 50 -11.02 5.52 17.30
C ALA A 50 -11.13 5.81 18.79
N ARG A 51 -10.02 5.72 19.54
CA ARG A 51 -10.00 6.04 20.97
C ARG A 51 -9.98 7.55 21.24
N ARG A 52 -9.07 8.27 20.60
CA ARG A 52 -8.82 9.70 20.93
C ARG A 52 -9.88 10.63 20.38
N PHE A 53 -10.53 10.28 19.27
CA PHE A 53 -11.51 11.11 18.59
C PHE A 53 -12.91 10.48 18.62
N ALA A 54 -13.20 9.66 19.64
CA ALA A 54 -14.47 8.95 19.78
C ALA A 54 -15.68 9.90 19.76
N HIS A 55 -15.57 11.06 20.42
CA HIS A 55 -16.64 12.07 20.54
C HIS A 55 -16.64 13.11 19.42
N CYS A 56 -15.73 13.03 18.45
CA CYS A 56 -15.70 13.97 17.34
C CYS A 56 -16.80 13.69 16.32
N SER A 57 -17.17 14.72 15.55
CA SER A 57 -18.15 14.59 14.47
C SER A 57 -17.69 13.59 13.40
N LYS A 58 -18.65 13.01 12.68
CA LYS A 58 -18.39 12.08 11.56
C LYS A 58 -17.44 12.70 10.53
N GLN A 59 -17.60 13.98 10.23
CA GLN A 59 -16.76 14.67 9.25
C GLN A 59 -15.30 14.78 9.72
N VAL A 60 -15.06 15.14 10.98
CA VAL A 60 -13.70 15.20 11.56
C VAL A 60 -13.05 13.83 11.53
N LYS A 61 -13.78 12.78 11.92
CA LYS A 61 -13.31 11.39 11.86
C LYS A 61 -12.91 10.97 10.44
N ILE A 62 -13.73 11.30 9.43
CA ILE A 62 -13.41 11.01 8.02
C ILE A 62 -12.14 11.75 7.57
N THR A 63 -12.01 13.03 7.90
CA THR A 63 -10.81 13.82 7.57
C THR A 63 -9.55 13.22 8.19
N LEU A 64 -9.60 12.87 9.48
CA LEU A 64 -8.49 12.21 10.18
C LEU A 64 -8.17 10.85 9.58
N PHE A 65 -9.19 10.07 9.23
CA PHE A 65 -8.98 8.78 8.57
C PHE A 65 -8.27 8.93 7.23
N LYS A 66 -8.66 9.90 6.40
CA LYS A 66 -7.97 10.22 5.14
C LYS A 66 -6.51 10.60 5.39
N ALA A 67 -6.25 11.49 6.36
CA ALA A 67 -4.91 11.97 6.65
C ALA A 67 -3.98 10.90 7.22
N PHE A 68 -4.46 10.02 8.11
CA PHE A 68 -3.62 9.05 8.80
C PHE A 68 -3.64 7.67 8.15
N CYS A 69 -4.79 7.18 7.69
CA CYS A 69 -4.94 5.80 7.23
C CYS A 69 -4.86 5.63 5.70
N GLN A 70 -5.04 6.69 4.90
CA GLN A 70 -4.99 6.60 3.42
C GLN A 70 -3.63 6.98 2.81
N ASN A 71 -2.60 7.19 3.61
CA ASN A 71 -1.27 7.51 3.07
C ASN A 71 -0.67 6.34 2.29
N PHE A 72 -0.86 5.10 2.79
CA PHE A 72 -0.35 3.85 2.21
C PHE A 72 1.04 4.04 1.61
N TYR A 73 2.00 4.38 2.47
CA TYR A 73 3.34 4.71 2.02
C TYR A 73 3.92 3.55 1.21
N THR A 74 4.55 3.87 0.08
CA THR A 74 5.16 2.91 -0.86
C THR A 74 4.24 1.81 -1.40
N SER A 75 2.91 1.91 -1.24
CA SER A 75 1.99 0.85 -1.70
C SER A 75 1.94 0.65 -3.21
N SER A 76 2.35 1.66 -3.96
CA SER A 76 2.52 1.57 -5.41
C SER A 76 3.71 0.70 -5.80
N LEU A 77 4.58 0.31 -4.88
CA LEU A 77 5.69 -0.61 -5.15
C LEU A 77 5.33 -2.07 -4.89
N TRP A 78 4.12 -2.36 -4.40
CA TRP A 78 3.64 -3.73 -4.13
C TRP A 78 3.28 -4.46 -5.43
N VAL A 79 4.29 -4.99 -6.10
CA VAL A 79 4.18 -5.67 -7.40
C VAL A 79 4.10 -7.18 -7.23
N ASN A 80 4.93 -7.74 -6.35
CA ASN A 80 5.08 -9.18 -6.12
C ASN A 80 4.58 -9.54 -4.72
N CYS A 81 3.25 -9.53 -4.57
CA CYS A 81 2.58 -9.85 -3.32
C CYS A 81 1.52 -10.92 -3.49
N THR A 82 1.19 -11.58 -2.39
CA THR A 82 0.11 -12.57 -2.38
C THR A 82 -1.25 -11.90 -2.27
N VAL A 83 -2.24 -12.50 -2.93
CA VAL A 83 -3.68 -12.21 -2.76
C VAL A 83 -4.06 -12.14 -1.28
N ARG A 84 -3.56 -13.08 -0.48
CA ARG A 84 -3.83 -13.17 0.96
C ARG A 84 -3.33 -11.94 1.70
N SER A 85 -2.10 -11.48 1.43
CA SER A 85 -1.53 -10.29 2.06
C SER A 85 -2.32 -9.02 1.73
N LEU A 86 -2.64 -8.81 0.45
CA LEU A 86 -3.46 -7.67 0.03
C LEU A 86 -4.87 -7.72 0.61
N THR A 87 -5.49 -8.90 0.67
CA THR A 87 -6.82 -9.08 1.25
C THR A 87 -6.81 -8.79 2.75
N ALA A 88 -5.80 -9.27 3.49
CA ALA A 88 -5.65 -8.96 4.90
C ALA A 88 -5.48 -7.45 5.15
N MET A 89 -4.72 -6.77 4.28
CA MET A 89 -4.58 -5.31 4.31
C MET A 89 -5.92 -4.60 4.09
N ARG A 90 -6.67 -5.00 3.06
CA ARG A 90 -8.01 -4.49 2.75
C ARG A 90 -8.98 -4.66 3.93
N VAL A 91 -9.01 -5.84 4.53
CA VAL A 91 -9.86 -6.13 5.69
C VAL A 91 -9.49 -5.24 6.88
N GLN A 92 -8.20 -5.07 7.17
CA GLN A 92 -7.75 -4.20 8.25
C GLN A 92 -8.16 -2.73 8.02
N TYR A 93 -7.99 -2.23 6.79
CA TYR A 93 -8.40 -0.88 6.42
C TYR A 93 -9.92 -0.67 6.60
N ASN A 94 -10.72 -1.62 6.14
CA ASN A 94 -12.17 -1.57 6.30
C ASN A 94 -12.59 -1.61 7.77
N ASN A 95 -11.96 -2.48 8.57
CA ASN A 95 -12.25 -2.59 10.00
C ASN A 95 -11.84 -1.33 10.78
N ALA A 96 -10.70 -0.71 10.44
CA ALA A 96 -10.30 0.56 11.03
C ALA A 96 -11.33 1.67 10.77
N PHE A 97 -11.89 1.72 9.55
CA PHE A 97 -12.94 2.68 9.21
C PHE A 97 -14.23 2.42 9.99
N ARG A 98 -14.68 1.15 10.05
CA ARG A 98 -15.87 0.76 10.82
C ARG A 98 -15.75 1.12 12.28
N MET A 99 -14.64 0.77 12.91
CA MET A 99 -14.39 1.04 14.33
C MET A 99 -14.38 2.55 14.61
N LEU A 100 -13.73 3.36 13.75
CA LEU A 100 -13.67 4.80 13.93
C LEU A 100 -15.07 5.46 13.85
N LEU A 101 -15.91 4.99 12.93
CA LEU A 101 -17.26 5.52 12.72
C LEU A 101 -18.36 4.83 13.53
N GLY A 102 -18.03 3.81 14.32
CA GLY A 102 -19.02 3.03 15.09
C GLY A 102 -20.01 2.28 14.18
N LEU A 103 -19.57 1.83 13.01
CA LEU A 103 -20.44 1.12 12.06
C LEU A 103 -20.63 -0.36 12.46
N PRO A 104 -21.77 -0.97 12.09
CA PRO A 104 -22.00 -2.39 12.31
C PRO A 104 -20.90 -3.27 11.71
N ARG A 105 -20.64 -4.41 12.34
CA ARG A 105 -19.68 -5.40 11.84
C ARG A 105 -20.05 -5.89 10.44
N PHE A 106 -21.34 -6.15 10.23
CA PHE A 106 -21.90 -6.60 8.97
C PHE A 106 -22.53 -5.40 8.25
N CYS A 107 -21.73 -4.73 7.43
CA CYS A 107 -22.18 -3.67 6.55
C CYS A 107 -21.43 -3.75 5.22
N SER A 108 -22.08 -3.29 4.15
CA SER A 108 -21.46 -3.21 2.83
C SER A 108 -20.25 -2.27 2.88
N ALA A 109 -19.08 -2.81 2.51
CA ALA A 109 -17.84 -2.04 2.50
C ALA A 109 -17.89 -0.93 1.43
N SER A 110 -18.44 -1.22 0.26
CA SER A 110 -18.58 -0.23 -0.82
C SER A 110 -19.53 0.89 -0.40
N GLU A 111 -20.63 0.54 0.27
CA GLU A 111 -21.64 1.50 0.72
C GLU A 111 -21.09 2.46 1.79
N MET A 112 -20.38 1.95 2.82
CA MET A 112 -19.86 2.81 3.89
C MET A 112 -18.87 3.86 3.35
N PHE A 113 -18.07 3.51 2.34
CA PHE A 113 -17.15 4.44 1.70
C PHE A 113 -17.87 5.42 0.76
N ALA A 114 -18.89 4.95 0.02
CA ALA A 114 -19.71 5.79 -0.84
C ALA A 114 -20.49 6.85 -0.03
N GLN A 115 -21.17 6.45 1.04
CA GLN A 115 -21.92 7.36 1.92
C GLN A 115 -20.99 8.39 2.59
N ALA A 116 -19.76 7.99 2.94
CA ALA A 116 -18.76 8.87 3.54
C ALA A 116 -17.98 9.71 2.51
N ARG A 117 -18.27 9.58 1.21
CA ARG A 117 -17.57 10.27 0.11
C ARG A 117 -16.05 10.17 0.26
N THR A 118 -15.57 8.94 0.44
CA THR A 118 -14.16 8.63 0.62
C THR A 118 -13.76 7.38 -0.15
N ASN A 119 -12.48 7.27 -0.48
CA ASN A 119 -11.96 6.19 -1.30
C ASN A 119 -11.92 4.87 -0.52
N ASP A 120 -12.36 3.80 -1.16
CA ASP A 120 -12.09 2.44 -0.69
C ASP A 120 -10.61 2.07 -0.88
N PHE A 121 -10.23 0.89 -0.38
CA PHE A 121 -8.85 0.41 -0.44
C PHE A 121 -8.31 0.40 -1.88
N TRP A 122 -9.07 -0.17 -2.82
CA TRP A 122 -8.61 -0.33 -4.20
C TRP A 122 -8.53 0.99 -4.95
N ALA A 123 -9.42 1.93 -4.67
CA ALA A 123 -9.35 3.29 -5.19
C ALA A 123 -8.05 3.98 -4.73
N ILE A 124 -7.65 3.82 -3.47
CA ILE A 124 -6.37 4.36 -3.00
C ILE A 124 -5.18 3.71 -3.72
N ILE A 125 -5.15 2.38 -3.85
CA ILE A 125 -4.08 1.69 -4.59
C ILE A 125 -3.97 2.21 -6.02
N ARG A 126 -5.10 2.40 -6.73
CA ARG A 126 -5.11 2.98 -8.09
C ARG A 126 -4.60 4.42 -8.10
N ILE A 127 -5.04 5.27 -7.17
CA ILE A 127 -4.59 6.66 -7.08
C ILE A 127 -3.07 6.71 -6.88
N LYS A 128 -2.54 5.96 -5.90
CA LYS A 128 -1.10 5.93 -5.62
C LYS A 128 -0.29 5.39 -6.79
N THR A 129 -0.78 4.34 -7.44
CA THR A 129 -0.17 3.76 -8.65
C THR A 129 -0.13 4.77 -9.79
N ARG A 130 -1.25 5.46 -10.06
CA ARG A 130 -1.32 6.51 -11.09
C ARG A 130 -0.36 7.64 -10.79
N SER A 131 -0.31 8.11 -9.54
CA SER A 131 0.59 9.18 -9.12
C SER A 131 2.06 8.80 -9.34
N LEU A 132 2.46 7.59 -8.92
CA LEU A 132 3.82 7.12 -9.15
C LEU A 132 4.12 7.00 -10.65
N LEU A 133 3.24 6.36 -11.44
CA LEU A 133 3.44 6.22 -12.88
C LEU A 133 3.57 7.57 -13.59
N SER A 134 2.71 8.54 -13.24
CA SER A 134 2.78 9.90 -13.79
C SER A 134 4.09 10.57 -13.43
N TRP A 135 4.58 10.37 -12.21
CA TRP A 135 5.85 10.93 -11.76
C TRP A 135 7.04 10.30 -12.48
N VAL A 136 7.09 8.96 -12.59
CA VAL A 136 8.20 8.27 -13.30
C VAL A 136 8.24 8.71 -14.77
N ARG A 137 7.09 8.80 -15.44
CA ARG A 137 6.99 9.28 -16.84
C ARG A 137 7.37 10.74 -17.01
N GLY A 138 7.11 11.58 -16.01
CA GLY A 138 7.46 13.00 -16.03
C GLY A 138 8.90 13.29 -15.59
N CYS A 139 9.64 12.30 -15.10
CA CYS A 139 10.98 12.50 -14.55
C CYS A 139 12.00 12.70 -15.68
N ARG A 140 12.90 13.68 -15.51
CA ARG A 140 14.04 13.92 -16.42
C ARG A 140 15.22 12.98 -16.18
N ASN A 141 15.18 12.19 -15.10
CA ASN A 141 16.24 11.24 -14.78
C ASN A 141 16.27 10.11 -15.84
N SER A 142 17.43 9.91 -16.46
CA SER A 142 17.60 8.94 -17.55
C SER A 142 17.28 7.51 -17.13
N ILE A 143 17.63 7.10 -15.90
CA ILE A 143 17.35 5.76 -15.37
C ILE A 143 15.84 5.54 -15.25
N LEU A 144 15.13 6.51 -14.66
CA LEU A 144 13.68 6.42 -14.51
C LEU A 144 12.95 6.49 -15.86
N LYS A 145 13.49 7.24 -16.82
CA LYS A 145 12.98 7.27 -18.19
C LYS A 145 13.10 5.90 -18.87
N THR A 146 14.26 5.23 -18.74
CA THR A 146 14.43 3.86 -19.23
C THR A 146 13.42 2.89 -18.60
N VAL A 147 13.11 3.04 -17.31
CA VAL A 147 12.08 2.24 -16.63
C VAL A 147 10.68 2.56 -17.15
N ALA A 148 10.35 3.84 -17.36
CA ALA A 148 9.05 4.27 -17.86
C ALA A 148 8.77 3.81 -19.31
N ASP A 149 9.80 3.85 -20.16
CA ASP A 149 9.68 3.51 -21.58
C ASP A 149 9.59 1.99 -21.79
N ASN A 150 10.11 1.19 -20.86
CA ASN A 150 10.08 -0.26 -20.94
C ASN A 150 8.81 -0.87 -20.33
N LEU A 151 7.76 -0.97 -21.14
CA LEU A 151 6.48 -1.60 -20.76
C LEU A 151 6.58 -3.10 -20.45
N SER A 152 7.68 -3.76 -20.81
CA SER A 152 7.86 -5.20 -20.55
C SER A 152 8.17 -5.52 -19.08
N LEU A 153 8.65 -4.52 -18.32
CA LEU A 153 9.04 -4.67 -16.93
C LEU A 153 7.85 -5.10 -16.05
N PRO A 154 8.07 -5.98 -15.04
CA PRO A 154 7.01 -6.45 -14.14
C PRO A 154 6.23 -5.32 -13.46
N ILE A 155 6.94 -4.26 -13.04
CA ILE A 155 6.32 -3.07 -12.41
C ILE A 155 5.40 -2.31 -13.35
N MET A 156 5.77 -2.15 -14.62
CA MET A 156 4.96 -1.46 -15.62
C MET A 156 3.72 -2.27 -15.99
N LYS A 157 3.87 -3.59 -16.18
CA LYS A 157 2.73 -4.51 -16.37
C LYS A 157 1.77 -4.46 -15.19
N HIS A 158 2.29 -4.43 -13.96
CA HIS A 158 1.48 -4.31 -12.76
C HIS A 158 0.71 -2.98 -12.73
N PHE A 159 1.35 -1.85 -13.05
CA PHE A 159 0.67 -0.55 -13.11
C PHE A 159 -0.48 -0.54 -14.10
N VAL A 160 -0.28 -1.07 -15.30
CA VAL A 160 -1.32 -1.16 -16.32
C VAL A 160 -2.49 -2.00 -15.82
N ARG A 161 -2.23 -3.19 -15.27
CA ARG A 161 -3.28 -4.08 -14.72
C ARG A 161 -4.08 -3.40 -13.60
N THR A 162 -3.40 -2.76 -12.66
CA THR A 162 -4.00 -2.06 -11.53
C THR A 162 -4.88 -0.89 -11.98
N LEU A 163 -4.45 -0.13 -13.00
CA LEU A 163 -5.16 1.06 -13.48
C LEU A 163 -6.32 0.75 -14.43
N VAL A 164 -6.16 -0.23 -15.33
CA VAL A 164 -7.21 -0.64 -16.29
C VAL A 164 -8.32 -1.43 -15.58
N GLY A 165 -8.06 -1.94 -14.37
CA GLY A 165 -9.08 -2.59 -13.56
C GLY A 165 -9.47 -3.97 -14.09
N SER A 166 -8.57 -4.63 -14.82
CA SER A 166 -8.77 -5.95 -15.45
C SER A 166 -9.05 -7.08 -14.47
N ASP A 167 -9.10 -6.80 -13.15
CA ASP A 167 -9.20 -7.82 -12.11
C ASP A 167 -10.27 -7.49 -11.05
N ARG A 168 -11.49 -7.15 -11.49
CA ARG A 168 -12.67 -7.18 -10.61
C ARG A 168 -13.15 -8.60 -10.28
N ARG A 169 -12.56 -9.66 -10.87
CA ARG A 169 -13.09 -11.03 -10.79
C ARG A 169 -12.32 -11.98 -9.86
N VAL A 170 -11.11 -11.67 -9.40
CA VAL A 170 -10.33 -12.59 -8.54
C VAL A 170 -10.53 -12.35 -7.03
N TYR A 171 -11.31 -11.33 -6.63
CA TYR A 171 -11.44 -10.95 -5.21
C TYR A 171 -12.89 -10.69 -4.72
N ALA A 172 -13.87 -11.24 -5.43
CA ALA A 172 -15.23 -11.43 -4.93
C ALA A 172 -15.27 -12.64 -3.99
#